data_AF-A0A553QPL2-F1
#
_entry.id   AF-A0A553QPL2-F1
#
_cell.length_a   1.000
_cell.length_b   1.000
_cell.length_c   1.000
_cell.angle_alpha   90.00
_cell.angle_beta   90.00
_cell.angle_gamma   90.00
#
_symmetry.space_group_name_H-M   'P 1'
#
loop_
_entity.id
_entity.type
_entity.pdbx_description
1 polymer ?
#
loop_
_entity_poly.entity_id
_entity_poly.type
_entity_poly.pdbx_seq_one_letter_code
_entity_poly.pdbx_strand_id
1 'polypeptide(L)'
;KALQLKSDEHIFKFIKAKFGFGATRDFDASLYLCEEAFGLLPLDTFERLAGTVLLYPYLCTLSVLFILLLVVALSNLSLNGAGGNTEEEDRTFNMRSDVAYNLLHTVFFGLLAFSTMRMKYLWTGHMCAFAAFGVCGKEVWALYLRVLHCNTKTTMRLIRYSVPIIIMAFLYYKFWPRLMEEVSELREFYDPDTVELMEWIR
;
A
#
# COMPACT_ATOMS: atom_id res chain seq x y z
N LYS A 1 -26.05 -1.84 -34.97
CA LYS A 1 -24.56 -1.79 -35.01
C LYS A 1 -24.13 -0.52 -34.28
N ALA A 2 -24.22 -0.56 -32.95
CA ALA A 2 -23.95 0.55 -32.06
C ALA A 2 -22.44 0.57 -31.73
N LEU A 3 -21.85 1.76 -31.80
CA LEU A 3 -20.53 2.17 -31.31
C LEU A 3 -19.53 1.05 -30.96
N GLN A 4 -18.62 0.76 -31.90
CA GLN A 4 -17.34 0.07 -31.66
C GLN A 4 -16.39 0.98 -30.85
N LEU A 5 -16.81 1.44 -29.67
CA LEU A 5 -15.96 2.14 -28.72
C LEU A 5 -15.06 1.10 -28.06
N LYS A 6 -13.81 1.01 -28.53
CA LYS A 6 -12.78 0.20 -27.90
C LYS A 6 -12.38 0.91 -26.59
N SER A 7 -13.09 0.59 -25.50
CA SER A 7 -13.01 1.26 -24.19
C SER A 7 -11.58 1.45 -23.66
N ASP A 8 -10.65 0.57 -24.04
CA ASP A 8 -9.26 0.59 -23.57
C ASP A 8 -8.38 1.63 -24.28
N GLU A 9 -8.83 2.17 -25.43
CA GLU A 9 -8.05 3.14 -26.20
C GLU A 9 -7.89 4.47 -25.44
N HIS A 10 -8.90 4.87 -24.66
CA HIS A 10 -8.86 6.08 -23.84
C HIS A 10 -7.86 5.97 -22.68
N ILE A 11 -7.70 4.79 -22.08
CA ILE A 11 -6.71 4.54 -21.01
C ILE A 11 -5.30 4.66 -21.56
N PHE A 12 -5.04 4.06 -22.73
CA PHE A 12 -3.71 4.12 -23.35
C PHE A 12 -3.36 5.54 -23.81
N LYS A 13 -4.32 6.28 -24.39
CA LYS A 13 -4.17 7.71 -24.72
C LYS A 13 -3.88 8.55 -23.48
N PHE A 14 -4.59 8.30 -22.38
CA PHE A 14 -4.36 8.97 -21.11
C PHE A 14 -2.95 8.69 -20.55
N ILE A 15 -2.50 7.43 -20.50
CA ILE A 15 -1.15 7.07 -20.03
C ILE A 15 -0.09 7.73 -20.92
N LYS A 16 -0.26 7.68 -22.24
CA LYS A 16 0.67 8.28 -23.20
C LYS A 16 0.76 9.80 -23.03
N ALA A 17 -0.37 10.47 -22.80
CA ALA A 17 -0.41 11.91 -22.51
C ALA A 17 0.22 12.24 -21.15
N LYS A 18 -0.05 11.42 -20.11
CA LYS A 18 0.45 11.61 -18.75
C LYS A 18 1.97 11.52 -18.63
N PHE A 19 2.59 10.63 -19.39
CA PHE A 19 4.05 10.49 -19.44
C PHE A 19 4.71 11.34 -20.54
N GLY A 20 3.95 12.19 -21.25
CA GLY A 20 4.48 13.10 -22.27
C GLY A 20 4.91 12.43 -23.58
N PHE A 21 4.52 11.17 -23.81
CA PHE A 21 4.90 10.40 -25.00
C PHE A 21 3.92 10.55 -26.18
N GLY A 22 2.87 11.37 -26.07
CA GLY A 22 1.77 11.48 -27.04
C GLY A 22 1.42 12.90 -27.47
N ALA A 23 0.86 13.02 -28.67
CA ALA A 23 0.36 14.30 -29.20
C ALA A 23 -0.81 14.78 -28.34
N THR A 24 -0.65 15.92 -27.67
CA THR A 24 -1.55 16.54 -26.69
C THR A 24 -2.83 17.16 -27.29
N ARG A 25 -3.39 16.56 -28.34
CA ARG A 25 -4.59 17.10 -29.03
C ARG A 25 -5.92 16.49 -28.58
N ASP A 26 -5.91 15.50 -27.69
CA ASP A 26 -7.14 14.90 -27.16
C ASP A 26 -7.66 15.71 -25.96
N PHE A 27 -8.84 16.32 -26.12
CA PHE A 27 -9.50 17.14 -25.09
C PHE A 27 -9.78 16.34 -23.82
N ASP A 28 -10.32 15.13 -23.93
CA ASP A 28 -10.65 14.26 -22.80
C ASP A 28 -9.42 13.91 -21.94
N ALA A 29 -8.28 13.66 -22.58
CA ALA A 29 -7.02 13.38 -21.88
C ALA A 29 -6.49 14.63 -21.16
N SER A 30 -6.62 15.81 -21.78
CA SER A 30 -6.23 17.09 -21.18
C SER A 30 -7.12 17.47 -20.00
N LEU A 31 -8.42 17.17 -20.08
CA LEU A 31 -9.38 17.37 -19.00
C LEU A 31 -9.03 16.48 -17.80
N TYR A 32 -8.71 15.20 -18.01
CA TYR A 32 -8.24 14.34 -16.93
C TYR A 32 -6.92 14.79 -16.32
N LEU A 33 -6.00 15.36 -17.09
CA LEU A 33 -4.72 15.87 -16.55
C LEU A 33 -4.89 17.14 -15.70
N CYS A 34 -5.94 17.93 -15.96
CA CYS A 34 -6.27 19.13 -15.19
C CYS A 34 -6.98 18.81 -13.86
N GLU A 35 -7.67 17.67 -13.80
CA GLU A 35 -8.39 17.23 -12.61
C GLU A 35 -7.44 16.73 -11.51
N GLU A 36 -7.52 17.30 -10.31
CA GLU A 36 -6.66 16.93 -9.17
C GLU A 36 -6.73 15.44 -8.81
N ALA A 37 -7.86 14.78 -9.09
CA ALA A 37 -8.04 13.35 -8.86
C ALA A 37 -7.09 12.47 -9.68
N PHE A 38 -6.57 12.96 -10.81
CA PHE A 38 -5.59 12.25 -11.65
C PHE A 38 -4.19 12.86 -11.60
N GLY A 39 -4.03 13.93 -10.81
CA GLY A 39 -2.74 14.51 -10.49
C GLY A 39 -1.87 13.61 -9.62
N LEU A 40 -0.67 14.11 -9.33
CA LEU A 40 0.28 13.44 -8.44
C LEU A 40 -0.24 13.40 -6.99
N LEU A 41 0.16 12.36 -6.26
CA LEU A 41 -0.19 12.22 -4.85
C LEU A 41 0.46 13.34 -4.01
N PRO A 42 -0.31 14.19 -3.29
CA PRO A 42 0.23 15.24 -2.46
C PRO A 42 0.88 14.63 -1.22
N LEU A 43 1.97 15.26 -0.79
CA LEU A 43 2.77 14.78 0.34
C LEU A 43 2.02 14.76 1.67
N ASP A 44 0.99 15.60 1.83
CA ASP A 44 0.04 15.59 2.95
C ASP A 44 -0.58 14.19 3.19
N THR A 45 -0.76 13.41 2.12
CA THR A 45 -1.28 12.03 2.23
C THR A 45 -0.36 11.17 3.09
N PHE A 46 0.96 11.33 2.97
CA PHE A 46 1.92 10.57 3.77
C PHE A 46 1.93 11.02 5.22
N GLU A 47 1.78 12.31 5.50
CA GLU A 47 1.67 12.83 6.86
C GLU A 47 0.43 12.27 7.58
N ARG A 48 -0.70 12.25 6.88
CA ARG A 48 -1.94 11.63 7.38
C ARG A 48 -1.78 10.12 7.62
N LEU A 49 -1.08 9.41 6.73
CA LEU A 49 -0.79 7.99 6.89
C LEU A 49 0.24 7.67 7.99
N ALA A 50 1.18 8.60 8.24
CA ALA A 50 2.08 8.52 9.38
C ALA A 50 1.31 8.72 10.69
N GLY A 51 0.36 9.67 10.69
CA GLY A 51 -0.56 9.90 11.80
C GLY A 51 -1.39 8.67 12.19
N THR A 52 -1.72 7.78 11.24
CA THR A 52 -2.45 6.54 11.51
C THR A 52 -1.57 5.38 11.96
N VAL A 53 -0.26 5.60 12.17
CA VAL A 53 0.73 4.55 12.51
C VAL A 53 0.80 3.45 11.43
N LEU A 54 0.22 3.67 10.25
CA LEU A 54 0.22 2.70 9.16
C LEU A 54 1.53 2.80 8.36
N LEU A 55 2.00 4.03 8.11
CA LEU A 55 3.15 4.27 7.24
C LEU A 55 4.43 3.63 7.78
N TYR A 56 4.71 3.78 9.07
CA TYR A 56 5.93 3.26 9.69
C TYR A 56 6.09 1.74 9.60
N PRO A 57 5.14 0.91 10.08
CA PRO A 57 5.24 -0.55 9.95
C PRO A 57 5.26 -0.98 8.48
N TYR A 58 4.53 -0.30 7.60
CA TYR A 58 4.58 -0.56 6.16
C TYR A 58 5.97 -0.32 5.55
N LEU A 59 6.59 0.82 5.81
CA LEU A 59 7.94 1.13 5.28
C LEU A 59 9.01 0.19 5.86
N CYS A 60 8.87 -0.17 7.13
CA CYS A 60 9.72 -1.16 7.78
C CYS A 60 9.60 -2.54 7.12
N THR A 61 8.40 -3.01 6.81
CA THR A 61 8.25 -4.32 6.15
C THR A 61 8.72 -4.31 4.72
N LEU A 62 8.37 -3.24 3.99
CA LEU A 62 8.77 -3.07 2.60
C LEU A 62 10.29 -3.07 2.46
N SER A 63 11.00 -2.31 3.32
CA SER A 63 12.46 -2.23 3.28
C SER A 63 13.12 -3.58 3.58
N VAL A 64 12.68 -4.31 4.61
CA VAL A 64 13.22 -5.65 4.93
C VAL A 64 13.00 -6.63 3.79
N LEU A 65 11.79 -6.68 3.23
CA LEU A 65 11.48 -7.59 2.13
C LEU A 65 12.22 -7.22 0.84
N PHE A 66 12.41 -5.94 0.57
CA PHE A 66 13.18 -5.46 -0.57
C PHE A 66 14.67 -5.78 -0.44
N ILE A 67 15.26 -5.58 0.75
CA ILE A 67 16.65 -5.98 1.04
C ILE A 67 16.80 -7.50 0.87
N LEU A 68 15.87 -8.29 1.40
CA LEU A 68 15.90 -9.74 1.25
C LEU A 68 15.85 -10.14 -0.24
N LEU A 69 14.97 -9.52 -1.03
CA LEU A 69 14.89 -9.77 -2.47
C LEU A 69 16.20 -9.42 -3.19
N LEU A 70 16.82 -8.27 -2.86
CA LEU A 70 18.10 -7.86 -3.43
C LEU A 70 19.22 -8.84 -3.08
N VAL A 71 19.31 -9.29 -1.82
CA VAL A 71 20.30 -10.28 -1.39
C VAL A 71 20.15 -11.58 -2.17
N VAL A 72 18.92 -12.10 -2.30
CA VAL A 72 18.63 -13.32 -3.08
C VAL A 72 18.95 -13.14 -4.56
N ALA A 73 18.62 -11.99 -5.14
CA ALA A 73 18.95 -11.71 -6.53
C ALA A 73 20.47 -11.69 -6.76
N LEU A 74 21.20 -10.96 -5.90
CA LEU A 74 22.66 -10.86 -5.99
C LEU A 74 23.35 -12.21 -5.76
N SER A 75 22.88 -13.03 -4.82
CA SER A 75 23.44 -14.36 -4.58
C SER A 75 23.26 -15.28 -5.79
N ASN A 76 22.10 -15.22 -6.46
CA ASN A 76 21.84 -15.99 -7.67
C ASN A 76 22.73 -15.53 -8.83
N LEU A 77 22.95 -14.23 -8.97
CA LEU A 77 23.87 -13.66 -9.97
C LEU A 77 25.33 -14.05 -9.70
N SER A 78 25.77 -14.04 -8.44
CA SER A 78 27.14 -14.46 -8.09
C SER A 78 27.36 -15.97 -8.24
N LEU A 79 26.36 -16.79 -7.91
CA LEU A 79 26.45 -18.25 -8.00
C LEU A 79 26.49 -18.72 -9.46
N ASN A 80 25.79 -18.03 -10.37
CA ASN A 80 25.90 -18.29 -11.81
C ASN A 80 27.25 -17.87 -12.42
N GLY A 81 28.01 -16.99 -11.76
CA GLY A 81 29.34 -16.54 -12.21
C GLY A 81 30.50 -17.39 -11.67
N ALA A 82 30.29 -18.12 -10.58
CA ALA A 82 31.29 -18.96 -9.93
C ALA A 82 30.87 -20.43 -10.01
N GLY A 83 31.29 -21.13 -11.07
CA GLY A 83 31.19 -22.59 -11.13
C GLY A 83 32.07 -23.21 -10.05
N GLY A 84 31.49 -23.50 -8.88
CA GLY A 84 32.25 -24.08 -7.77
C GLY A 84 31.35 -24.52 -6.62
N ASN A 85 31.29 -25.85 -6.42
CA ASN A 85 30.72 -26.52 -5.26
C ASN A 85 31.11 -25.82 -3.95
N THR A 86 30.12 -25.43 -3.15
CA THR A 86 30.28 -25.39 -1.70
C THR A 86 28.93 -25.70 -1.07
N GLU A 87 28.94 -26.79 -0.32
CA GLU A 87 27.90 -27.22 0.60
C GLU A 87 27.68 -26.12 1.67
N GLU A 88 26.75 -25.22 1.42
CA GLU A 88 26.03 -24.48 2.47
C GLU A 88 24.53 -24.57 2.19
N GLU A 89 24.03 -25.81 2.22
CA GLU A 89 22.64 -26.04 2.62
C GLU A 89 22.44 -25.39 4.01
N ASP A 90 21.37 -24.59 4.13
CA ASP A 90 20.68 -24.19 5.37
C ASP A 90 20.59 -22.68 5.73
N ARG A 91 20.92 -21.76 4.81
CA ARG A 91 20.58 -20.31 5.00
C ARG A 91 19.97 -19.59 3.79
N THR A 92 19.60 -20.32 2.74
CA THR A 92 18.74 -19.78 1.68
C THR A 92 17.35 -19.56 2.25
N PHE A 93 17.16 -18.36 2.84
CA PHE A 93 15.84 -17.85 3.18
C PHE A 93 15.09 -17.66 1.86
N ASN A 94 14.51 -18.75 1.38
CA ASN A 94 13.86 -18.77 0.08
C ASN A 94 12.62 -17.89 0.22
N MET A 95 12.67 -16.69 -0.38
CA MET A 95 11.54 -15.78 -0.38
C MET A 95 10.38 -16.51 -1.03
N ARG A 96 9.34 -16.82 -0.24
CA ARG A 96 8.15 -17.51 -0.74
C ARG A 96 7.61 -16.74 -1.95
N SER A 97 7.34 -17.44 -3.04
CA SER A 97 6.84 -16.87 -4.30
C SER A 97 5.65 -15.93 -4.09
N ASP A 98 4.76 -16.27 -3.16
CA ASP A 98 3.59 -15.48 -2.79
C ASP A 98 3.99 -14.11 -2.22
N VAL A 99 5.05 -14.04 -1.40
CA VAL A 99 5.52 -12.79 -0.79
C VAL A 99 6.23 -11.93 -1.83
N ALA A 100 7.02 -12.54 -2.71
CA ALA A 100 7.67 -11.83 -3.82
C ALA A 100 6.65 -11.22 -4.79
N TYR A 101 5.59 -11.97 -5.13
CA TYR A 101 4.49 -11.49 -5.97
C TYR A 101 3.80 -10.28 -5.34
N ASN A 102 3.44 -10.38 -4.05
CA ASN A 102 2.78 -9.30 -3.33
C ASN A 102 3.69 -8.07 -3.15
N LEU A 103 5.00 -8.28 -2.99
CA LEU A 103 6.00 -7.21 -2.88
C LEU A 103 6.05 -6.40 -4.18
N LEU A 104 6.15 -7.09 -5.31
CA LEU A 104 6.15 -6.49 -6.64
C LEU A 104 4.85 -5.72 -6.89
N HIS A 105 3.71 -6.32 -6.55
CA HIS A 105 2.39 -5.70 -6.71
C HIS A 105 2.24 -4.41 -5.87
N THR A 106 2.73 -4.43 -4.64
CA THR A 106 2.72 -3.27 -3.75
C THR A 106 3.58 -2.12 -4.29
N VAL A 107 4.74 -2.43 -4.88
CA VAL A 107 5.60 -1.43 -5.54
C VAL A 107 4.87 -0.84 -6.76
N PHE A 108 4.25 -1.67 -7.60
CA PHE A 108 3.47 -1.18 -8.74
C PHE A 108 2.30 -0.30 -8.32
N PHE A 109 1.56 -0.71 -7.29
CA PHE A 109 0.46 0.09 -6.74
C PHE A 109 0.92 1.39 -6.11
N GLY A 110 2.09 1.41 -5.47
CA GLY A 110 2.71 2.64 -4.98
C GLY A 110 3.07 3.60 -6.12
N LEU A 111 3.67 3.10 -7.19
CA LEU A 111 3.99 3.92 -8.37
C LEU A 111 2.73 4.46 -9.05
N LEU A 112 1.70 3.61 -9.19
CA LEU A 112 0.40 4.01 -9.74
C LEU A 112 -0.30 5.05 -8.87
N ALA A 113 -0.26 4.90 -7.54
CA ALA A 113 -0.83 5.86 -6.60
C ALA A 113 -0.07 7.18 -6.61
N PHE A 114 1.27 7.14 -6.67
CA PHE A 114 2.09 8.35 -6.78
C PHE A 114 1.80 9.10 -8.09
N SER A 115 1.66 8.34 -9.18
CA SER A 115 1.29 8.88 -10.48
C SER A 115 -0.13 9.46 -10.48
N THR A 116 -1.11 8.75 -9.90
CA THR A 116 -2.54 9.08 -9.97
C THR A 116 -3.17 9.04 -8.58
N MET A 117 -3.56 10.20 -8.07
CA MET A 117 -4.24 10.41 -6.79
C MET A 117 -5.35 9.41 -6.48
N ARG A 118 -6.26 9.17 -7.45
CA ARG A 118 -7.39 8.23 -7.29
C ARG A 118 -6.95 6.78 -7.08
N MET A 119 -5.74 6.39 -7.46
CA MET A 119 -5.25 5.01 -7.27
C MET A 119 -4.76 4.74 -5.84
N LYS A 120 -4.71 5.75 -4.96
CA LYS A 120 -4.39 5.58 -3.54
C LYS A 120 -5.32 4.60 -2.81
N TYR A 121 -6.56 4.44 -3.25
CA TYR A 121 -7.51 3.50 -2.63
C TYR A 121 -7.12 2.04 -2.85
N LEU A 122 -6.55 1.71 -4.02
CA LEU A 122 -6.01 0.37 -4.29
C LEU A 122 -4.75 0.12 -3.47
N TRP A 123 -3.89 1.14 -3.39
CA TRP A 123 -2.62 1.02 -2.69
C TRP A 123 -2.78 0.91 -1.16
N THR A 124 -3.65 1.72 -0.56
CA THR A 124 -3.87 1.74 0.90
C THR A 124 -4.32 0.39 1.46
N GLY A 125 -5.19 -0.35 0.75
CA GLY A 125 -5.56 -1.71 1.15
C GLY A 125 -4.35 -2.66 1.21
N HIS A 126 -3.46 -2.58 0.21
CA HIS A 126 -2.20 -3.32 0.21
C HIS A 126 -1.24 -2.87 1.32
N MET A 127 -1.18 -1.57 1.61
CA MET A 127 -0.36 -1.06 2.71
C MET A 127 -0.80 -1.64 4.06
N CYS A 128 -2.11 -1.74 4.32
CA CYS A 128 -2.66 -2.37 5.51
C CYS A 128 -2.27 -3.84 5.63
N ALA A 129 -2.41 -4.61 4.53
CA ALA A 129 -2.02 -6.02 4.52
C ALA A 129 -0.51 -6.21 4.78
N PHE A 130 0.34 -5.38 4.18
CA PHE A 130 1.79 -5.42 4.39
C PHE A 130 2.21 -4.98 5.79
N ALA A 131 1.57 -3.95 6.35
CA ALA A 131 1.81 -3.51 7.71
C ALA A 131 1.43 -4.62 8.71
N ALA A 132 0.27 -5.25 8.52
CA ALA A 132 -0.16 -6.39 9.35
C ALA A 132 0.79 -7.59 9.21
N PHE A 133 1.25 -7.90 8.00
CA PHE A 133 2.24 -8.96 7.76
C PHE A 133 3.55 -8.71 8.53
N GLY A 134 4.01 -7.46 8.63
CA GLY A 134 5.18 -7.12 9.43
C GLY A 134 4.98 -7.27 10.92
N VAL A 135 3.92 -6.64 11.40
CA VAL A 135 3.63 -6.56 12.83
C VAL A 135 3.34 -7.94 13.39
N CYS A 136 2.65 -8.81 12.64
CA CYS A 136 2.24 -10.14 13.10
C CYS A 136 3.16 -11.28 12.62
N GLY A 137 4.03 -11.04 11.64
CA GLY A 137 4.80 -12.06 10.92
C GLY A 137 6.02 -12.55 11.68
N LYS A 138 6.08 -13.86 11.95
CA LYS A 138 7.24 -14.50 12.61
C LYS A 138 8.55 -14.33 11.84
N GLU A 139 8.48 -14.41 10.51
CA GLU A 139 9.66 -14.35 9.65
C GLU A 139 10.30 -12.96 9.68
N VAL A 140 9.45 -11.92 9.69
CA VAL A 140 9.90 -10.53 9.72
C VAL A 140 10.56 -10.21 11.07
N TRP A 141 9.93 -10.60 12.18
CA TRP A 141 10.52 -10.43 13.52
C TRP A 141 11.80 -11.25 13.72
N ALA A 142 11.89 -12.44 13.12
CA ALA A 142 13.11 -13.24 13.13
C ALA A 142 14.27 -12.53 12.44
N LEU A 143 14.02 -11.86 11.31
CA LEU A 143 15.02 -11.05 10.63
C LEU A 143 15.44 -9.84 11.47
N TYR A 144 14.48 -9.09 12.03
CA TYR A 144 14.77 -7.96 12.91
C TYR A 144 15.62 -8.35 14.12
N LEU A 145 15.23 -9.40 14.85
CA LEU A 145 15.93 -9.85 16.05
C LEU A 145 17.29 -10.47 15.73
N ARG A 146 17.46 -11.07 14.55
CA ARG A 146 18.77 -11.53 14.06
C ARG A 146 19.72 -10.37 13.84
N VAL A 147 19.26 -9.28 13.22
CA VAL A 147 20.07 -8.05 13.04
C VAL A 147 20.41 -7.42 14.39
N LEU A 148 19.46 -7.39 15.31
CA LEU A 148 19.61 -6.81 16.65
C LEU A 148 20.37 -7.71 17.65
N HIS A 149 20.86 -8.88 17.24
CA HIS A 149 21.58 -9.86 18.08
C HIS A 149 20.86 -10.28 19.38
N CYS A 150 19.56 -10.01 19.52
CA CYS A 150 18.77 -10.20 20.75
C CYS A 150 17.71 -11.31 20.57
N ASN A 151 18.12 -12.47 20.05
CA ASN A 151 17.19 -13.52 19.65
C ASN A 151 16.98 -14.58 20.74
N THR A 152 16.04 -14.34 21.66
CA THR A 152 15.51 -15.41 22.52
C THR A 152 14.09 -15.82 22.12
N LYS A 153 13.78 -17.11 22.26
CA LYS A 153 12.44 -17.66 21.92
C LYS A 153 11.32 -16.99 22.70
N THR A 154 11.59 -16.57 23.94
CA THR A 154 10.64 -15.87 24.81
C THR A 154 10.40 -14.44 24.35
N THR A 155 11.46 -13.69 24.01
CA THR A 155 11.34 -12.31 23.48
C THR A 155 10.53 -12.28 22.18
N MET A 156 10.77 -13.22 21.26
CA MET A 156 10.00 -13.34 20.01
C MET A 156 8.49 -13.49 20.27
N ARG A 157 8.12 -14.35 21.22
CA ARG A 157 6.72 -14.60 21.57
C ARG A 157 6.10 -13.36 22.21
N LEU A 158 6.81 -12.72 23.15
CA LEU A 158 6.34 -11.50 23.81
C LEU A 158 6.11 -10.38 22.81
N ILE A 159 7.07 -10.09 21.93
CA ILE A 159 6.96 -9.04 20.91
C ILE A 159 5.78 -9.28 19.97
N ARG A 160 5.62 -10.51 19.49
CA ARG A 160 4.57 -10.85 18.53
C ARG A 160 3.15 -10.63 19.06
N TYR A 161 2.91 -10.79 20.35
CA TYR A 161 1.59 -10.54 20.94
C TYR A 161 1.48 -9.12 21.49
N SER A 162 2.53 -8.60 22.14
CA SER A 162 2.50 -7.26 22.73
C SER A 162 2.40 -6.17 21.69
N VAL A 163 3.17 -6.23 20.59
CA VAL A 163 3.19 -5.16 19.59
C VAL A 163 1.84 -4.95 18.90
N PRO A 164 1.15 -5.99 18.36
CA PRO A 164 -0.19 -5.79 17.80
C PRO A 164 -1.21 -5.31 18.82
N ILE A 165 -1.17 -5.80 20.08
CA ILE A 165 -2.09 -5.39 21.13
C ILE A 165 -1.89 -3.90 21.48
N ILE A 166 -0.63 -3.47 21.63
CA ILE A 166 -0.30 -2.07 21.91
C ILE A 166 -0.73 -1.17 20.75
N ILE A 167 -0.45 -1.57 19.51
CA ILE A 167 -0.89 -0.82 18.32
C ILE A 167 -2.42 -0.73 18.29
N MET A 168 -3.14 -1.84 18.51
CA MET A 168 -4.59 -1.86 18.51
C MET A 168 -5.17 -0.94 19.61
N ALA A 169 -4.63 -1.01 20.83
CA ALA A 169 -5.04 -0.17 21.95
C ALA A 169 -4.77 1.32 21.66
N PHE A 170 -3.61 1.64 21.09
CA PHE A 170 -3.26 3.00 20.70
C PHE A 170 -4.19 3.56 19.62
N LEU A 171 -4.44 2.78 18.57
CA LEU A 171 -5.36 3.15 17.49
C LEU A 171 -6.78 3.35 18.04
N TYR A 172 -7.24 2.43 18.88
CA TYR A 172 -8.54 2.56 19.55
C TYR A 172 -8.63 3.88 20.30
N TYR A 173 -7.69 4.17 21.20
CA TYR A 173 -7.69 5.41 21.98
C TYR A 173 -7.64 6.68 21.11
N LYS A 174 -6.78 6.69 20.08
CA LYS A 174 -6.57 7.86 19.22
C LYS A 174 -7.77 8.15 18.32
N PHE A 175 -8.38 7.12 17.74
CA PHE A 175 -9.47 7.26 16.77
C PHE A 175 -10.86 7.23 17.39
N TRP A 176 -10.99 6.78 18.64
CA TRP A 176 -12.26 6.75 19.37
C TRP A 176 -13.10 8.03 19.29
N PRO A 177 -12.57 9.24 19.61
CA PRO A 177 -13.39 10.44 19.65
C PRO A 177 -13.96 10.79 18.26
N ARG A 178 -13.13 10.68 17.23
CA ARG A 178 -13.52 10.96 15.85
C ARG A 178 -14.50 9.91 15.31
N LEU A 179 -14.26 8.63 15.61
CA LEU A 179 -15.18 7.56 15.22
C LEU A 179 -16.54 7.74 15.88
N MET A 180 -16.57 8.14 17.15
CA MET A 180 -17.81 8.39 17.87
C MET A 180 -18.57 9.59 17.29
N GLU A 181 -17.86 10.64 16.88
CA GLU A 181 -18.43 11.79 16.16
C GLU A 181 -19.04 11.35 14.81
N GLU A 182 -18.29 10.65 13.97
CA GLU A 182 -18.75 10.17 12.65
C GLU A 182 -19.89 9.14 12.76
N VAL A 183 -19.90 8.29 13.79
CA VAL A 183 -20.99 7.32 14.04
C VAL A 183 -22.21 8.00 14.66
N SER A 184 -22.02 9.08 15.44
CA SER A 184 -23.12 9.89 15.97
C SER A 184 -23.77 10.76 14.90
N GLU A 185 -23.02 11.09 13.85
CA GLU A 185 -23.53 11.64 12.60
C GLU A 185 -24.26 10.51 11.84
N LEU A 186 -25.43 10.11 12.35
CA LEU A 186 -26.38 9.32 11.58
C LEU A 186 -26.74 10.16 10.36
N ARG A 187 -26.02 9.93 9.27
CA ARG A 187 -26.37 10.39 7.93
C ARG A 187 -27.60 9.60 7.47
N GLU A 188 -28.69 9.68 8.23
CA GLU A 188 -30.03 9.47 7.72
C GLU A 188 -30.22 10.56 6.68
N PHE A 189 -29.94 10.24 5.42
CA PHE A 189 -30.64 10.74 4.24
C PHE A 189 -31.13 12.20 4.31
N TYR A 190 -30.29 13.13 4.80
CA TYR A 190 -30.58 14.55 4.78
C TYR A 190 -30.20 15.04 3.39
N ASP A 191 -31.05 14.68 2.43
CA ASP A 191 -31.08 15.31 1.12
C ASP A 191 -31.92 16.58 1.26
N PRO A 192 -31.29 17.77 1.33
CA PRO A 192 -32.00 19.03 1.59
C PRO A 192 -33.11 19.26 0.56
N ASP A 193 -32.90 18.83 -0.69
CA ASP A 193 -33.86 18.95 -1.78
C ASP A 193 -35.11 18.08 -1.52
N THR A 194 -34.95 16.89 -0.94
CA THR A 194 -36.06 16.01 -0.58
C THR A 194 -36.81 16.51 0.67
N VAL A 195 -36.11 17.10 1.63
CA VAL A 195 -36.74 17.69 2.83
C VAL A 195 -37.55 18.93 2.47
N GLU A 196 -37.01 19.81 1.62
CA GLU A 196 -37.71 21.00 1.14
C GLU A 196 -38.95 20.62 0.31
N LEU A 197 -38.87 19.54 -0.49
CA LEU A 197 -40.02 18.99 -1.19
C LEU A 197 -41.10 18.44 -0.22
N MET A 198 -40.71 17.73 0.83
CA MET A 198 -41.64 17.23 1.84
C MET A 198 -42.30 18.35 2.66
N GLU A 199 -41.59 19.44 2.96
CA GLU A 199 -42.16 20.63 3.58
C GLU A 199 -43.11 21.37 2.64
N TRP A 200 -42.79 21.45 1.34
CA TRP A 200 -43.64 22.12 0.34
C TRP A 200 -44.98 21.41 0.07
N ILE A 201 -45.02 20.07 0.14
CA ILE A 201 -46.24 19.27 -0.09
C ILE A 201 -47.24 19.35 1.08
N ARG A 202 -46.80 19.77 2.27
CA ARG A 202 -47.61 19.82 3.48
C ARG A 202 -48.59 21.00 3.51
#